data_AF-E2Q749-F1
#
_entry.id   AF-E2Q749-F1
#
_cell.length_a   1.000
_cell.length_b   1.000
_cell.length_c   1.000
_cell.angle_alpha   90.00
_cell.angle_beta   90.00
_cell.angle_gamma   90.00
#
_symmetry.space_group_name_H-M   'P 1'
#
loop_
_entity.id
_entity.type
_entity.pdbx_description
1 polymer ?
#
loop_
_entity_poly.entity_id
_entity_poly.type
_entity_poly.pdbx_seq_one_letter_code
_entity_poly.pdbx_strand_id
1 'polypeptide(L)'
;MLGARVPGQIKFRDLAFPYAEKLHHLTRGSAFVFISGSLGPDAALVDAVRRAHGTGGGLRAEERRASAQAATRVFRAFGGAGTPPHPDAEGNGGETDRVRQRGIAAVRGPGTVGVAAPVLAASGTAAGALAVAAPEGRMQVVTAASYLRAACAAVSRALRNAHGPVPRP
;
A
#
# COMPACT_ATOMS: atom_id res chain seq x y z
N MET A 1 16.38 14.22 -13.54
CA MET A 1 15.38 13.91 -14.59
C MET A 1 14.02 13.70 -13.92
N LEU A 2 13.08 14.63 -14.11
CA LEU A 2 11.73 14.52 -13.56
C LEU A 2 10.95 13.45 -14.33
N GLY A 3 10.60 12.36 -13.65
CA GLY A 3 9.81 11.27 -14.20
C GLY A 3 8.39 11.73 -14.53
N ALA A 4 8.07 11.78 -15.83
CA ALA A 4 6.69 11.82 -16.28
C ALA A 4 5.98 10.59 -15.69
N ARG A 5 5.06 10.81 -14.74
CA ARG A 5 4.22 9.74 -14.22
C ARG A 5 3.39 9.19 -15.38
N VAL A 6 3.53 7.89 -15.64
CA VAL A 6 2.83 7.21 -16.73
C VAL A 6 1.31 7.42 -16.53
N PRO A 7 0.49 7.62 -17.58
CA PRO A 7 -0.95 7.91 -17.44
C PRO A 7 -1.72 6.94 -16.51
N GLY A 8 -1.31 5.68 -16.45
CA GLY A 8 -1.89 4.69 -15.53
C GLY A 8 -1.66 5.00 -14.04
N GLN A 9 -0.51 5.59 -13.68
CA GLN A 9 -0.20 5.98 -12.30
C GLN A 9 -1.04 7.19 -11.85
N ILE A 10 -1.30 8.12 -12.76
CA ILE A 10 -2.16 9.29 -12.50
C ILE A 10 -3.60 8.81 -12.25
N LYS A 11 -4.14 7.97 -13.15
CA LYS A 11 -5.48 7.37 -12.96
C LYS A 11 -5.60 6.58 -11.66
N PHE A 12 -4.60 5.75 -11.32
CA PHE A 12 -4.62 5.02 -10.06
C PHE A 12 -4.65 5.95 -8.85
N ARG A 13 -3.81 6.99 -8.85
CA ARG A 13 -3.78 8.00 -7.78
C ARG A 13 -5.15 8.64 -7.60
N ASP A 14 -5.75 9.12 -8.68
CA ASP A 14 -7.01 9.86 -8.63
C ASP A 14 -8.17 8.95 -8.16
N LEU A 15 -8.14 7.66 -8.52
CA LEU A 15 -9.08 6.66 -7.99
C LEU A 15 -8.85 6.34 -6.51
N ALA A 16 -7.59 6.33 -6.06
CA ALA A 16 -7.20 5.93 -4.70
C ALA A 16 -7.34 7.07 -3.68
N PHE A 17 -7.19 8.32 -4.10
CA PHE A 17 -7.11 9.48 -3.22
C PHE A 17 -8.34 9.65 -2.29
N PRO A 18 -9.60 9.55 -2.77
CA PRO A 18 -10.77 9.67 -1.89
C PRO A 18 -10.81 8.58 -0.80
N TYR A 19 -10.27 7.40 -1.10
CA TYR A 19 -10.18 6.31 -0.13
C TYR A 19 -9.05 6.56 0.88
N ALA A 20 -7.94 7.17 0.47
CA ALA A 20 -6.89 7.59 1.38
C ALA A 20 -7.39 8.64 2.38
N GLU A 21 -8.21 9.61 1.95
CA GLU A 21 -8.87 10.57 2.84
C GLU A 21 -9.80 9.88 3.83
N LYS A 22 -10.67 8.98 3.33
CA LYS A 22 -11.57 8.21 4.19
C LYS A 22 -10.81 7.34 5.20
N LEU A 23 -9.72 6.70 4.80
CA LEU A 23 -8.85 5.92 5.69
C LEU A 23 -8.20 6.80 6.75
N HIS A 24 -7.71 7.99 6.38
CA HIS A 24 -7.18 8.97 7.32
C HIS A 24 -8.21 9.33 8.39
N HIS A 25 -9.45 9.63 8.00
CA HIS A 25 -10.53 9.95 8.94
C HIS A 25 -10.91 8.78 9.85
N LEU A 26 -11.06 7.57 9.29
CA LEU A 26 -11.49 6.38 10.04
C LEU A 26 -10.41 5.86 10.99
N THR A 27 -9.13 5.98 10.62
CA THR A 27 -8.01 5.44 11.41
C THR A 27 -7.35 6.48 12.30
N ARG A 28 -7.62 7.77 12.09
CA ARG A 28 -6.89 8.90 12.71
C ARG A 28 -5.36 8.77 12.55
N GLY A 29 -4.93 8.08 11.48
CA GLY A 29 -3.57 7.85 11.04
C GLY A 29 -3.24 8.67 9.80
N SER A 30 -1.96 8.71 9.40
CA SER A 30 -1.58 9.17 8.07
C SER A 30 -1.89 8.05 7.06
N ALA A 31 -2.50 8.37 5.93
CA ALA A 31 -2.80 7.43 4.86
C ALA A 31 -1.89 7.67 3.65
N PHE A 32 -1.49 6.61 2.97
CA PHE A 32 -0.49 6.65 1.89
C PHE A 32 -0.94 5.79 0.71
N VAL A 33 -0.62 6.26 -0.50
CA VAL A 33 -0.88 5.57 -1.76
C VAL A 33 0.46 5.23 -2.40
N PHE A 34 0.70 3.94 -2.62
CA PHE A 34 1.94 3.42 -3.19
C PHE A 34 1.70 2.68 -4.50
N ILE A 35 2.71 2.68 -5.36
CA ILE A 35 2.84 1.80 -6.52
C ILE A 35 4.13 1.00 -6.41
N SER A 36 4.24 -0.10 -7.14
CA SER A 36 5.51 -0.80 -7.29
C SER A 36 6.51 0.11 -8.02
N GLY A 37 7.74 0.18 -7.52
CA GLY A 37 8.84 0.82 -8.21
C GLY A 37 9.15 0.12 -9.54
N SER A 38 9.68 0.87 -10.51
CA SER A 38 10.07 0.34 -11.81
C SER A 38 11.33 -0.53 -11.76
N LEU A 39 12.08 -0.49 -10.66
CA LEU A 39 13.37 -1.16 -10.47
C LEU A 39 13.31 -2.32 -9.45
N GLY A 40 12.12 -2.67 -8.95
CA GLY A 40 11.97 -3.73 -7.94
C GLY A 40 10.68 -3.62 -7.12
N PRO A 41 10.49 -4.47 -6.10
CA PRO A 41 9.29 -4.50 -5.26
C PRO A 41 9.16 -3.31 -4.30
N ASP A 42 10.06 -2.33 -4.39
CA ASP A 42 10.08 -1.19 -3.49
C ASP A 42 8.88 -0.27 -3.73
N ALA A 43 8.19 0.06 -2.65
CA ALA A 43 7.02 0.92 -2.69
C ALA A 43 7.41 2.37 -3.01
N ALA A 44 7.00 2.86 -4.17
CA ALA A 44 7.13 4.26 -4.55
C ALA A 44 5.88 5.04 -4.08
N LEU A 45 6.09 6.08 -3.28
CA LEU A 45 5.01 6.93 -2.77
C LEU A 45 4.45 7.82 -3.89
N VAL A 46 3.15 7.70 -4.17
CA VAL A 46 2.46 8.50 -5.19
C VAL A 46 1.71 9.66 -4.57
N ASP A 47 1.08 9.42 -3.42
CA ASP A 47 0.28 10.41 -2.69
C ASP A 47 0.16 10.06 -1.19
N ALA A 48 -0.19 11.05 -0.36
CA ALA A 48 -0.40 10.86 1.07
C ALA A 48 -1.36 11.89 1.68
N VAL A 49 -2.27 11.43 2.54
CA VAL A 49 -3.09 12.27 3.41
C VAL A 49 -2.50 12.22 4.82
N ARG A 50 -1.86 13.31 5.23
CA ARG A 50 -1.08 13.36 6.47
C ARG A 50 -1.86 14.00 7.60
N ARG A 51 -1.60 13.54 8.82
CA ARG A 51 -2.13 14.20 10.02
C ARG A 51 -1.50 15.57 10.20
N ALA A 52 -2.35 16.56 10.46
CA ALA A 52 -1.91 17.93 10.77
C ALA A 52 -1.12 17.97 12.09
N HIS A 53 -1.58 17.25 13.12
CA HIS A 53 -1.05 17.32 14.47
C HIS A 53 -0.24 16.08 14.85
N GLY A 54 1.07 16.28 14.96
CA GLY A 54 2.04 15.30 15.46
C GLY A 54 3.34 16.05 15.77
N THR A 55 3.62 16.22 17.05
CA THR A 55 4.81 16.88 17.58
C THR A 55 6.06 16.09 17.18
N GLY A 56 6.75 16.54 16.13
CA GLY A 56 8.08 16.04 15.75
C GLY A 56 8.15 15.53 14.31
N GLY A 57 9.04 16.12 13.51
CA GLY A 57 9.35 15.66 12.15
C GLY A 57 9.79 14.20 12.07
N GLY A 58 10.41 13.67 13.14
CA GLY A 58 10.81 12.26 13.24
C GLY A 58 9.65 11.27 13.16
N LEU A 59 8.54 11.54 13.85
CA LEU A 59 7.34 10.67 13.79
C LEU A 59 6.75 10.59 12.39
N ARG A 60 6.77 11.70 11.64
CA ARG A 60 6.29 11.73 10.25
C ARG A 60 7.19 10.94 9.30
N ALA A 61 8.49 10.91 9.56
CA ALA A 61 9.44 10.10 8.80
C ALA A 61 9.23 8.61 9.08
N GLU A 62 9.03 8.24 10.35
CA GLU A 62 8.80 6.85 10.75
C GLU A 62 7.45 6.31 10.26
N GLU A 63 6.37 7.11 10.30
CA GLU A 63 5.08 6.72 9.69
C GLU A 63 5.21 6.40 8.20
N ARG A 64 5.96 7.23 7.47
CA ARG A 64 6.24 7.00 6.04
C ARG A 64 7.07 5.75 5.84
N ARG A 65 8.12 5.56 6.65
CA ARG A 65 9.03 4.40 6.58
C ARG A 65 8.28 3.09 6.85
N ALA A 66 7.52 3.02 7.94
CA ALA A 66 6.74 1.84 8.31
C ALA A 66 5.68 1.52 7.25
N SER A 67 5.00 2.54 6.71
CA SER A 67 4.02 2.36 5.62
C SER A 67 4.67 1.85 4.33
N ALA A 68 5.82 2.42 3.95
CA ALA A 68 6.55 2.00 2.76
C ALA A 68 7.05 0.55 2.89
N GLN A 69 7.58 0.17 4.04
CA GLN A 69 7.99 -1.22 4.31
C GLN A 69 6.81 -2.19 4.26
N ALA A 70 5.67 -1.82 4.84
CA ALA A 70 4.45 -2.63 4.75
C ALA A 70 3.97 -2.77 3.30
N ALA A 71 3.99 -1.69 2.52
CA ALA A 71 3.64 -1.72 1.10
C ALA A 71 4.62 -2.56 0.27
N THR A 72 5.94 -2.49 0.54
CA THR A 72 6.94 -3.36 -0.10
C THR A 72 6.65 -4.83 0.18
N ARG A 73 6.27 -5.21 1.41
CA ARG A 73 5.87 -6.59 1.75
C ARG A 73 4.64 -7.03 0.95
N VAL A 74 3.68 -6.13 0.76
CA VAL A 74 2.52 -6.37 -0.12
C VAL A 74 2.95 -6.59 -1.56
N PHE A 75 3.82 -5.74 -2.12
CA PHE A 75 4.31 -5.91 -3.50
C PHE A 75 5.13 -7.19 -3.69
N ARG A 76 5.90 -7.61 -2.70
CA ARG A 76 6.58 -8.92 -2.72
C ARG A 76 5.58 -10.08 -2.72
N ALA A 77 4.51 -9.98 -1.93
CA ALA A 77 3.50 -11.04 -1.83
C ALA A 77 2.53 -11.10 -3.01
N PHE A 78 2.26 -9.98 -3.68
CA PHE A 78 1.27 -9.86 -4.75
C PHE A 78 1.87 -9.38 -6.10
N GLY A 79 3.20 -9.43 -6.23
CA GLY A 79 3.91 -9.11 -7.47
C GLY A 79 3.62 -10.13 -8.58
N GLY A 80 3.77 -9.70 -9.84
CA GLY A 80 3.70 -10.59 -11.00
C GLY A 80 4.89 -11.55 -11.06
N ALA A 81 4.77 -12.62 -11.84
CA ALA A 81 5.71 -13.75 -11.94
C ALA A 81 7.14 -13.42 -12.43
N GLY A 82 7.56 -12.16 -12.45
CA GLY A 82 8.88 -11.69 -12.88
C GLY A 82 9.64 -10.87 -11.84
N THR A 83 9.14 -10.72 -10.61
CA THR A 83 9.94 -10.12 -9.53
C THR A 83 10.77 -11.22 -8.87
N PRO A 84 12.10 -11.28 -9.10
CA PRO A 84 12.93 -12.28 -8.45
C PRO A 84 12.81 -12.11 -6.93
N PRO A 85 12.76 -13.21 -6.16
CA PRO A 85 12.91 -13.11 -4.72
C PRO A 85 14.22 -12.38 -4.43
N HIS A 86 14.18 -11.38 -3.54
CA HIS A 86 15.40 -10.71 -3.09
C HIS A 86 16.34 -11.78 -2.50
N PRO A 87 17.67 -11.74 -2.73
CA PRO A 87 18.60 -12.77 -2.26
C PRO A 87 18.60 -12.97 -0.72
N ASP A 88 18.05 -12.03 0.06
CA ASP A 88 17.85 -12.19 1.51
C ASP A 88 16.53 -12.91 1.88
N ALA A 89 15.84 -13.53 0.91
CA ALA A 89 14.55 -14.19 1.10
C ALA A 89 14.67 -15.64 1.59
N GLU A 90 15.87 -16.14 1.89
CA GLU A 90 16.10 -17.53 2.33
C GLU A 90 15.42 -17.90 3.67
N GLY A 91 14.83 -16.93 4.39
CA GLY A 91 13.96 -17.17 5.55
C GLY A 91 12.52 -16.67 5.43
N ASN A 92 12.09 -16.13 4.27
CA ASN A 92 10.96 -15.20 4.18
C ASN A 92 9.71 -15.73 3.43
N GLY A 93 9.73 -17.00 3.00
CA GLY A 93 8.58 -17.65 2.33
C GLY A 93 7.33 -17.64 3.21
N GLY A 94 7.48 -17.98 4.50
CA GLY A 94 6.37 -18.01 5.45
C GLY A 94 5.74 -16.64 5.73
N GLU A 95 6.49 -15.55 5.67
CA GLU A 95 5.93 -14.20 5.86
C GLU A 95 5.15 -13.75 4.61
N THR A 96 5.71 -14.00 3.43
CA THR A 96 5.10 -13.66 2.14
C THR A 96 3.78 -14.41 1.95
N ASP A 97 3.75 -15.70 2.30
CA ASP A 97 2.54 -16.52 2.27
C ASP A 97 1.49 -16.05 3.28
N ARG A 98 1.90 -15.64 4.48
CA ARG A 98 0.98 -15.06 5.48
C ARG A 98 0.37 -13.74 4.97
N VAL A 99 1.15 -12.88 4.32
CA VAL A 99 0.64 -11.64 3.71
C VAL A 99 -0.32 -11.97 2.58
N ARG A 100 -0.02 -12.99 1.76
CA ARG A 100 -0.91 -13.45 0.69
C ARG A 100 -2.23 -14.01 1.22
N GLN A 101 -2.19 -14.84 2.26
CA GLN A 101 -3.37 -15.42 2.91
C GLN A 101 -4.22 -14.35 3.62
N ARG A 102 -3.59 -13.39 4.30
CA ARG A 102 -4.28 -12.35 5.08
C ARG A 102 -4.65 -11.12 4.26
N GLY A 103 -4.05 -10.93 3.09
CA GLY A 103 -4.20 -9.73 2.26
C GLY A 103 -3.73 -8.44 2.93
N ILE A 104 -2.89 -8.53 3.96
CA ILE A 104 -2.42 -7.40 4.79
C ILE A 104 -0.98 -7.65 5.23
N ALA A 105 -0.16 -6.60 5.18
CA ALA A 105 1.13 -6.54 5.85
C ALA A 105 1.10 -5.49 6.96
N ALA A 106 1.77 -5.78 8.09
CA ALA A 106 1.92 -4.84 9.19
C ALA A 106 3.40 -4.78 9.62
N VAL A 107 3.89 -3.56 9.84
CA VAL A 107 5.27 -3.27 10.21
C VAL A 107 5.26 -2.34 11.42
N ARG A 108 6.07 -2.65 12.43
CA ARG A 108 6.33 -1.75 13.56
C ARG A 108 7.67 -1.07 13.36
N GLY A 109 7.68 0.25 13.41
CA GLY A 109 8.87 1.09 13.49
C GLY A 109 9.00 1.70 14.88
N PRO A 110 10.05 2.50 15.13
CA PRO A 110 10.21 3.21 16.40
C PRO A 110 8.98 4.07 16.73
N GLY A 111 8.20 3.63 17.73
CA GLY A 111 6.99 4.31 18.22
C GLY A 111 5.83 4.39 17.20
N THR A 112 5.91 3.68 16.07
CA THR A 112 4.92 3.76 14.98
C THR A 112 4.58 2.39 14.44
N VAL A 113 3.39 2.27 13.88
CA VAL A 113 2.94 1.08 13.17
C VAL A 113 2.39 1.49 11.82
N GLY A 114 2.80 0.77 10.77
CA GLY A 114 2.30 0.89 9.42
C GLY A 114 1.58 -0.41 9.01
N VAL A 115 0.43 -0.28 8.37
CA VAL A 115 -0.35 -1.41 7.84
C VAL A 115 -0.67 -1.11 6.38
N ALA A 116 -0.51 -2.11 5.50
CA ALA A 116 -0.76 -1.97 4.07
C ALA A 116 -1.59 -3.13 3.52
N ALA A 117 -2.36 -2.84 2.47
CA ALA A 117 -3.16 -3.80 1.72
C ALA A 117 -2.97 -3.60 0.21
N PRO A 118 -3.02 -4.67 -0.61
CA PRO A 118 -2.89 -4.56 -2.06
C PRO A 118 -4.15 -4.01 -2.71
N VAL A 119 -3.97 -3.13 -3.70
CA VAL A 119 -4.97 -2.90 -4.75
C VAL A 119 -4.63 -3.79 -5.93
N LEU A 120 -5.49 -4.78 -6.18
CA LEU A 120 -5.31 -5.79 -7.22
C LEU A 120 -5.87 -5.34 -8.56
N ALA A 121 -5.11 -5.63 -9.62
CA ALA A 121 -5.57 -5.62 -11.01
C ALA A 121 -6.42 -6.87 -11.33
N ALA A 122 -6.98 -6.93 -12.54
CA ALA A 122 -7.74 -8.10 -13.02
C ALA A 122 -6.93 -9.40 -13.02
N SER A 123 -5.62 -9.31 -13.24
CA SER A 123 -4.65 -10.41 -13.18
C SER A 123 -4.41 -10.96 -11.76
N GLY A 124 -4.94 -10.32 -10.72
CA GLY A 124 -4.64 -10.68 -9.32
C GLY A 124 -3.28 -10.18 -8.83
N THR A 125 -2.55 -9.42 -9.66
CA THR A 125 -1.29 -8.75 -9.25
C THR A 125 -1.58 -7.39 -8.63
N ALA A 126 -0.74 -6.95 -7.70
CA ALA A 126 -0.86 -5.62 -7.09
C ALA A 126 -0.52 -4.52 -8.10
N ALA A 127 -1.53 -3.74 -8.51
CA ALA A 127 -1.36 -2.51 -9.28
C ALA A 127 -0.87 -1.34 -8.39
N GLY A 128 -1.15 -1.42 -7.09
CA GLY A 128 -0.71 -0.49 -6.07
C GLY A 128 -1.00 -1.02 -4.68
N ALA A 129 -0.76 -0.21 -3.66
CA ALA A 129 -1.08 -0.51 -2.28
C ALA A 129 -1.58 0.74 -1.55
N LEU A 130 -2.57 0.55 -0.68
CA LEU A 130 -2.95 1.56 0.30
C LEU A 130 -2.31 1.20 1.63
N ALA A 131 -1.85 2.20 2.37
CA ALA A 131 -1.31 2.01 3.70
C ALA A 131 -1.81 3.10 4.66
N VAL A 132 -1.83 2.76 5.93
CA VAL A 132 -2.03 3.71 7.03
C VAL A 132 -0.92 3.53 8.05
N ALA A 133 -0.45 4.62 8.63
CA ALA A 133 0.43 4.59 9.78
C ALA A 133 0.03 5.59 10.85
N ALA A 134 0.30 5.20 12.10
CA ALA A 134 0.14 6.06 13.25
C ALA A 134 1.07 5.59 14.39
N PRO A 135 1.21 6.40 15.45
CA PRO A 135 1.85 6.01 16.68
C PRO A 135 1.21 4.75 17.23
N GLU A 136 2.03 3.88 17.80
CA GLU A 136 1.60 2.54 18.25
C GLU A 136 0.41 2.57 19.22
N GLY A 137 0.41 3.52 20.16
CA GLY A 137 -0.70 3.71 21.10
C GLY A 137 -1.96 4.36 20.53
N ARG A 138 -1.98 4.73 19.24
CA ARG A 138 -3.10 5.46 18.59
C ARG A 138 -3.77 4.68 17.47
N MET A 139 -3.24 3.52 17.08
CA MET A 139 -3.77 2.74 15.95
C MET A 139 -4.22 1.35 16.37
N GLN A 140 -5.51 1.06 16.17
CA GLN A 140 -6.03 -0.30 16.29
C GLN A 140 -5.77 -1.08 15.00
N VAL A 141 -4.75 -1.93 15.00
CA VAL A 141 -4.26 -2.63 13.79
C VAL A 141 -5.33 -3.46 13.10
N VAL A 142 -6.15 -4.20 13.85
CA VAL A 142 -7.21 -5.06 13.28
C VAL A 142 -8.29 -4.22 12.59
N THR A 143 -8.76 -3.15 13.24
CA THR A 143 -9.75 -2.22 12.69
C THR A 143 -9.20 -1.51 11.46
N ALA A 144 -7.96 -1.03 11.51
CA ALA A 144 -7.27 -0.40 10.38
C ALA A 144 -7.14 -1.37 9.19
N ALA A 145 -6.79 -2.63 9.44
CA ALA A 145 -6.71 -3.68 8.43
C ALA A 145 -8.07 -3.94 7.75
N SER A 146 -9.17 -3.97 8.51
CA SER A 146 -10.53 -4.12 7.95
C SER A 146 -10.90 -2.95 7.03
N TYR A 147 -10.64 -1.71 7.45
CA TYR A 147 -10.88 -0.55 6.61
C TYR A 147 -10.00 -0.54 5.35
N LEU A 148 -8.72 -0.91 5.48
CA LEU A 148 -7.81 -1.04 4.36
C LEU A 148 -8.26 -2.08 3.34
N ARG A 149 -8.69 -3.27 3.79
CA ARG A 149 -9.23 -4.30 2.89
C ARG A 149 -10.45 -3.80 2.12
N ALA A 150 -11.38 -3.15 2.81
CA ALA A 150 -12.59 -2.60 2.19
C ALA A 150 -12.25 -1.51 1.16
N ALA A 151 -11.36 -0.58 1.52
CA ALA A 151 -10.88 0.47 0.62
C ALA A 151 -10.18 -0.11 -0.61
N CYS A 152 -9.22 -1.01 -0.42
CA CYS A 152 -8.51 -1.66 -1.52
C CYS A 152 -9.43 -2.46 -2.44
N ALA A 153 -10.41 -3.19 -1.90
CA ALA A 153 -11.39 -3.91 -2.71
C ALA A 153 -12.23 -2.94 -3.57
N ALA A 154 -12.60 -1.78 -3.03
CA ALA A 154 -13.32 -0.76 -3.77
C ALA A 154 -12.47 -0.13 -4.88
N VAL A 155 -11.22 0.24 -4.59
CA VAL A 155 -10.27 0.76 -5.60
C VAL A 155 -9.98 -0.30 -6.68
N SER A 156 -9.79 -1.57 -6.30
CA SER A 156 -9.62 -2.67 -7.26
C SER A 156 -10.81 -2.82 -8.21
N ARG A 157 -12.03 -2.72 -7.69
CA ARG A 157 -13.24 -2.75 -8.53
C ARG A 157 -13.30 -1.55 -9.47
N ALA A 158 -13.04 -0.35 -8.96
CA ALA A 158 -13.02 0.87 -9.77
C ALA A 158 -11.95 0.80 -10.88
N LEU A 159 -10.76 0.31 -10.54
CA LEU A 159 -9.67 0.12 -11.50
C LEU A 159 -10.08 -0.85 -12.61
N ARG A 160 -10.63 -2.03 -12.27
CA ARG A 160 -11.10 -2.99 -13.29
C ARG A 160 -12.18 -2.41 -14.20
N ASN A 161 -13.12 -1.65 -13.65
CA ASN A 161 -14.18 -1.02 -14.43
C ASN A 161 -13.64 0.08 -15.36
N ALA A 162 -12.64 0.83 -14.91
CA ALA A 162 -12.01 1.90 -15.69
C ALA A 162 -11.15 1.37 -16.86
N HIS A 163 -10.71 0.11 -16.80
CA HIS A 163 -9.91 -0.53 -17.85
C HIS A 163 -10.74 -1.33 -18.87
N GLY A 164 -12.06 -1.47 -18.68
CA GLY A 164 -12.96 -2.18 -19.60
C GLY A 164 -12.63 -3.67 -19.79
N PRO A 165 -13.50 -4.47 -20.45
CA PRO A 165 -13.13 -5.80 -20.89
C PRO A 165 -12.01 -5.68 -21.93
N VAL A 166 -10.89 -6.36 -21.71
CA VAL A 166 -9.85 -6.54 -22.74
C VAL A 166 -10.48 -7.41 -23.83
N PRO A 167 -10.57 -6.95 -25.10
CA PRO A 167 -11.03 -7.81 -26.18
C PRO A 167 -10.07 -9.01 -26.27
N ARG A 168 -10.63 -10.22 -26.21
CA ARG A 168 -9.86 -11.44 -26.48
C ARG A 168 -9.66 -11.54 -28.01
N PRO A 169 -8.46 -11.91 -28.49
CA PRO A 169 -8.26 -12.26 -29.89
C PRO A 169 -9.06 -13.51 -30.27
#